data_AF-A0A2A2M672-F1
#
_entry.id   AF-A0A2A2M672-F1
#
_cell.length_a   1.000
_cell.length_b   1.000
_cell.length_c   1.000
_cell.angle_alpha   90.00
_cell.angle_beta   90.00
_cell.angle_gamma   90.00
#
_symmetry.space_group_name_H-M   'P 1'
#
loop_
_entity.id
_entity.type
_entity.pdbx_description
1 polymer ?
#
loop_
_entity_poly.entity_id
_entity_poly.type
_entity_poly.pdbx_seq_one_letter_code
_entity_poly.pdbx_strand_id
1 'polypeptide(L)'
;METKETLSAREFCEIMFEGAMTTKEVLQRINQKYPDLDIPLTDVNTRIGTLKRSSLVDIEYRNHGRKWRLISVDERYYERSENARKSSGSRKSPSDRVPPPLEPKEREMCELVRLFDKCVVSARCASAIGRHHSNENQNAGAF
;
A
#
# COMPACT_ATOMS: atom_id res chain seq x y z
N MET A 1 18.83 -1.71 24.64
CA MET A 1 18.31 -1.21 23.36
C MET A 1 17.47 -0.01 23.70
N GLU A 2 18.01 1.20 23.54
CA GLU A 2 17.24 2.42 23.69
C GLU A 2 16.12 2.41 22.65
N THR A 3 14.88 2.42 23.12
CA THR A 3 13.72 2.59 22.26
C THR A 3 13.88 3.93 21.58
N LYS A 4 14.26 3.93 20.29
CA LYS A 4 14.27 5.12 19.44
C LYS A 4 12.94 5.83 19.68
N GLU A 5 12.97 6.98 20.35
CA GLU A 5 11.74 7.68 20.71
C GLU A 5 10.98 7.91 19.41
N THR A 6 9.72 7.50 19.38
CA THR A 6 8.90 7.59 18.18
C THR A 6 7.76 8.54 18.47
N LEU A 7 7.66 9.60 17.67
CA LEU A 7 6.61 10.60 17.77
C LEU A 7 5.23 9.93 17.76
N SER A 8 4.46 10.12 18.82
CA SER A 8 3.10 9.60 18.95
C SER A 8 2.14 10.29 17.97
N ALA A 9 0.94 9.70 17.80
CA ALA A 9 -0.09 10.33 16.98
C ALA A 9 -0.59 11.65 17.58
N ARG A 10 -0.64 11.74 18.92
CA ARG A 10 -1.10 12.94 19.63
C ARG A 10 -0.12 14.09 19.46
N GLU A 11 1.18 13.86 19.68
CA GLU A 11 2.23 14.87 19.48
C GLU A 11 2.29 15.35 18.02
N PHE A 12 2.09 14.45 17.06
CA PHE A 12 2.03 14.81 15.65
C PHE A 12 0.81 15.71 15.33
N CYS A 13 -0.36 15.38 15.89
CA CYS A 13 -1.57 16.19 15.70
C CYS A 13 -1.46 17.56 16.36
N GLU A 14 -0.84 17.65 17.55
CA GLU A 14 -0.58 18.93 18.22
C GLU A 14 0.21 19.91 17.33
N ILE A 15 1.27 19.43 16.67
CA ILE A 15 2.04 20.25 15.72
C ILE A 15 1.14 20.74 14.57
N MET A 16 0.32 19.85 14.02
CA MET A 16 -0.59 20.16 12.91
C MET A 16 -1.74 21.12 13.31
N PHE A 17 -2.08 21.24 14.60
CA PHE A 17 -3.07 22.19 15.09
C PHE A 17 -2.55 23.63 15.18
N GLU A 18 -1.23 23.85 15.17
CA GLU A 18 -0.63 25.19 15.25
C GLU A 18 -0.96 26.08 14.04
N GLY A 19 -1.39 25.49 12.93
CA GLY A 19 -1.88 26.23 11.78
C GLY A 19 -1.80 25.47 10.46
N ALA A 20 -2.13 26.17 9.37
CA ALA A 20 -1.99 25.61 8.04
C ALA A 20 -0.51 25.53 7.63
N MET A 21 -0.02 24.33 7.32
CA MET A 21 1.39 24.08 7.04
C MET A 21 1.60 23.06 5.90
N THR A 22 2.66 23.26 5.13
CA THR A 22 3.18 22.30 4.14
C THR A 22 3.84 21.13 4.85
N THR A 23 3.99 19.99 4.17
CA THR A 23 4.72 18.83 4.71
C THR A 23 6.14 19.19 5.19
N LYS A 24 6.82 20.12 4.51
CA LYS A 24 8.16 20.58 4.91
C LYS A 24 8.13 21.41 6.18
N GLU A 25 7.14 22.30 6.32
CA GLU A 25 6.93 23.09 7.53
C GLU A 25 6.61 22.17 8.72
N VAL A 26 5.80 21.11 8.53
CA VAL A 26 5.54 20.09 9.57
C VAL A 26 6.85 19.43 10.02
N LEU A 27 7.67 18.98 9.07
CA LEU A 27 8.97 18.35 9.40
C LEU A 27 9.89 19.32 10.15
N GLN A 28 9.94 20.58 9.73
CA GLN A 28 10.74 21.59 10.41
C GLN A 28 10.26 21.82 11.85
N ARG A 29 8.95 21.85 12.09
CA ARG A 29 8.38 21.99 13.44
C ARG A 29 8.67 20.77 14.31
N ILE A 30 8.60 19.57 13.75
CA ILE A 30 9.00 18.33 14.44
C ILE A 30 10.46 18.43 14.88
N ASN A 31 11.38 18.78 13.96
CA ASN A 31 12.81 18.87 14.27
C ASN A 31 13.13 19.99 15.27
N GLN A 32 12.30 21.04 15.35
CA GLN A 32 12.42 22.10 16.35
C GLN A 32 11.97 21.65 17.75
N LYS A 33 10.85 20.93 17.83
CA LYS A 33 10.27 20.48 19.11
C LYS A 33 10.94 19.22 19.65
N TYR A 34 11.47 18.39 18.75
CA TYR A 34 12.09 17.10 19.04
C TYR A 34 13.39 16.95 18.25
N PRO A 35 14.50 17.59 18.68
CA PRO A 35 15.76 17.59 17.94
C PRO A 35 16.43 16.22 17.85
N ASP A 36 16.16 15.33 18.81
CA ASP A 36 16.74 13.98 18.87
C ASP A 36 15.99 12.97 17.97
N LEU A 37 14.86 13.39 17.39
CA LEU A 37 13.99 12.57 16.57
C LEU A 37 14.36 12.70 15.09
N ASP A 38 15.05 11.68 14.56
CA ASP A 38 15.34 11.59 13.12
C ASP A 38 14.13 11.01 12.36
N ILE A 39 13.25 11.90 11.88
CA ILE A 39 12.07 11.55 11.08
C ILE A 39 12.27 11.96 9.62
N PRO A 40 12.21 11.03 8.65
CA PRO A 40 12.31 11.37 7.24
C PRO A 40 11.01 12.01 6.73
N LEU A 41 11.12 12.87 5.70
CA LEU A 41 9.96 13.52 5.07
C LEU A 41 8.93 12.52 4.53
N THR A 42 9.35 11.32 4.14
CA THR A 42 8.48 10.22 3.73
C THR A 42 7.53 9.79 4.84
N ASP A 43 7.99 9.75 6.08
CA ASP A 43 7.17 9.35 7.23
C ASP A 43 6.15 10.42 7.57
N VAL A 44 6.53 11.70 7.44
CA VAL A 44 5.59 12.81 7.56
C VAL A 44 4.49 12.72 6.49
N ASN A 45 4.85 12.45 5.22
CA ASN A 45 3.87 12.25 4.16
C ASN A 45 2.94 11.07 4.44
N THR A 46 3.49 9.94 4.91
CA THR A 46 2.68 8.77 5.29
C THR A 46 1.71 9.12 6.41
N ARG A 47 2.16 9.82 7.45
CA ARG A 47 1.30 10.25 8.58
C ARG A 47 0.18 11.19 8.12
N ILE A 48 0.48 12.22 7.33
CA ILE A 48 -0.55 13.10 6.75
C ILE A 48 -1.52 12.29 5.88
N GLY A 49 -1.01 11.34 5.10
CA GLY A 49 -1.82 10.41 4.32
C GLY A 49 -2.76 9.56 5.18
N THR A 50 -2.32 9.12 6.36
CA THR A 50 -3.19 8.39 7.29
C THR A 50 -4.27 9.26 7.91
N LEU A 51 -3.97 10.52 8.24
CA LEU A 51 -4.96 11.49 8.71
C LEU A 51 -6.04 11.70 7.63
N LYS A 52 -5.62 11.96 6.38
CA LYS A 52 -6.53 12.17 5.24
C LYS A 52 -7.47 11.00 4.98
N ARG A 53 -7.03 9.76 5.22
CA ARG A 53 -7.84 8.55 4.99
C ARG A 53 -8.72 8.18 6.18
N SER A 54 -8.55 8.83 7.33
CA SER A 54 -9.29 8.51 8.54
C SER A 54 -10.64 9.21 8.54
N SER A 55 -11.72 8.48 8.81
CA SER A 55 -13.04 9.06 9.06
C SER A 55 -13.16 9.72 10.44
N LEU A 56 -12.12 9.58 11.29
CA LEU A 56 -12.06 10.10 12.65
C LEU A 56 -11.27 11.43 12.73
N VAL A 57 -10.88 11.96 11.57
CA VAL A 57 -10.03 13.15 11.46
C VAL A 57 -10.63 14.06 10.41
N ASP A 58 -10.76 15.34 10.73
CA ASP A 58 -11.09 16.39 9.77
C ASP A 58 -9.83 17.18 9.42
N ILE A 59 -9.41 17.07 8.15
CA ILE A 59 -8.20 17.71 7.63
C ILE A 59 -8.49 18.34 6.27
N GLU A 60 -8.18 19.63 6.16
CA GLU A 60 -8.37 20.42 4.95
C GLU A 60 -7.06 20.52 4.17
N TYR A 61 -7.13 20.39 2.84
CA TYR A 61 -6.05 20.73 1.94
C TYR A 61 -6.32 22.05 1.24
N ARG A 62 -5.44 23.04 1.47
CA ARG A 62 -5.50 24.35 0.83
C ARG A 62 -4.62 24.34 -0.42
N ASN A 63 -5.29 24.34 -1.58
CA ASN A 63 -4.62 24.37 -2.89
C ASN A 63 -3.68 25.58 -3.03
N HIS A 64 -4.07 26.74 -2.51
CA HIS A 64 -3.20 27.91 -2.41
C HIS A 64 -2.13 27.67 -1.33
N GLY A 65 -0.90 27.41 -1.76
CA GLY A 65 0.25 27.18 -0.90
C GLY A 65 0.52 25.71 -0.54
N ARG A 66 -0.31 24.77 -1.02
CA ARG A 66 -0.15 23.31 -0.77
C ARG A 66 -0.04 22.99 0.72
N LYS A 67 -0.93 23.60 1.51
CA LYS A 67 -0.92 23.53 2.98
C LYS A 67 -2.02 22.60 3.49
N TRP A 68 -1.70 21.87 4.54
CA TRP A 68 -2.63 21.06 5.30
C TRP A 68 -3.06 21.83 6.55
N ARG A 69 -4.34 21.76 6.89
CA ARG A 69 -4.86 22.28 8.14
C ARG A 69 -5.65 21.18 8.84
N LEU A 70 -5.21 20.80 10.03
CA LEU A 70 -5.97 19.91 10.89
C LEU A 70 -7.07 20.70 11.58
N ILE A 71 -8.32 20.30 11.40
CA ILE A 71 -9.50 20.99 11.96
C ILE A 71 -9.92 20.30 13.26
N SER A 72 -10.06 18.98 13.25
CA SER A 72 -10.42 18.21 14.43
C SER A 72 -9.93 16.77 14.33
N VAL A 73 -9.79 16.13 15.50
CA VAL A 73 -9.44 14.72 15.64
C VAL A 73 -10.31 14.13 16.75
N ASP A 74 -11.03 13.05 16.46
CA ASP A 74 -11.79 12.29 17.44
C ASP A 74 -10.84 11.47 18.33
N GLU A 75 -11.12 11.38 19.63
CA GLU A 75 -10.28 10.64 20.59
C GLU A 75 -10.06 9.18 20.18
N ARG A 76 -11.05 8.56 19.52
CA ARG A 76 -10.98 7.19 18.98
C ARG A 76 -9.84 7.02 17.97
N TYR A 77 -9.39 8.10 17.31
CA TYR A 77 -8.24 8.05 16.44
C TYR A 77 -6.96 7.78 17.23
N TYR A 78 -6.78 8.46 18.37
CA TYR A 78 -5.61 8.26 19.23
C TYR A 78 -5.60 6.85 19.80
N GLU A 79 -6.73 6.36 20.33
CA GLU A 79 -6.86 4.99 20.82
C GLU A 79 -6.49 3.96 19.76
N ARG A 80 -7.01 4.13 18.53
CA ARG A 80 -6.70 3.24 17.40
C ARG A 80 -5.22 3.28 17.05
N SER A 81 -4.61 4.46 17.03
CA SER A 81 -3.19 4.62 16.70
C SER A 81 -2.28 3.96 17.73
N GLU A 82 -2.58 4.11 19.02
CA GLU A 82 -1.81 3.50 20.11
C GLU A 82 -1.99 1.98 20.15
N ASN A 83 -3.20 1.48 19.90
CA ASN A 83 -3.45 0.04 19.77
C ASN A 83 -2.73 -0.56 18.56
N ALA A 84 -2.63 0.17 17.45
CA ALA A 84 -1.87 -0.26 16.28
C ALA A 84 -0.38 -0.43 16.60
N ARG A 85 0.22 0.52 17.35
CA ARG A 85 1.63 0.45 17.80
C ARG A 85 1.88 -0.73 18.74
N LYS A 86 0.95 -1.01 19.65
CA LYS A 86 1.02 -2.19 20.53
C LYS A 86 0.94 -3.51 19.74
N SER A 87 0.12 -3.53 18.68
CA SER A 87 -0.06 -4.72 17.83
C SER A 87 1.04 -4.94 16.79
N SER A 88 1.79 -3.90 16.40
CA SER A 88 2.88 -4.01 15.43
C SER A 88 4.11 -4.74 15.98
N GLY A 89 4.21 -4.89 17.30
CA GLY A 89 5.24 -5.72 17.94
C GLY A 89 5.04 -7.23 17.76
N SER A 90 3.85 -7.69 17.31
CA SER A 90 3.52 -9.13 17.27
C SER A 90 3.11 -9.67 15.90
N ARG A 91 3.01 -8.84 14.86
CA ARG A 91 2.62 -9.32 13.52
C ARG A 91 3.87 -9.62 12.69
N LYS A 92 4.22 -10.91 12.61
CA LYS A 92 5.01 -11.45 11.49
C LYS A 92 4.33 -11.05 10.18
N SER A 93 5.12 -10.67 9.17
CA SER A 93 4.63 -10.29 7.85
C SER A 93 3.72 -11.40 7.30
N PRO A 94 2.64 -11.09 6.55
CA PRO A 94 1.86 -12.12 5.86
C PRO A 94 2.73 -13.04 4.98
N SER A 95 3.88 -12.53 4.50
CA SER A 95 4.90 -13.27 3.76
C SER A 95 5.60 -14.37 4.58
N ASP A 96 5.61 -14.28 5.90
CA ASP A 96 6.25 -15.26 6.80
C ASP A 96 5.28 -16.36 7.24
N ARG A 97 4.02 -16.30 6.79
CA ARG A 97 3.03 -17.33 7.04
C ARG A 97 3.15 -18.36 5.93
N VAL A 98 3.84 -19.46 6.23
CA VAL A 98 3.76 -20.67 5.40
C VAL A 98 2.26 -21.03 5.31
N PRO A 99 1.64 -20.99 4.11
CA PRO A 99 0.26 -21.39 3.97
C PRO A 99 0.11 -22.84 4.46
N PRO A 100 -1.02 -23.20 5.08
CA PRO A 100 -1.26 -24.59 5.41
C PRO A 100 -1.14 -25.45 4.14
N PRO A 101 -0.59 -26.68 4.25
CA PRO A 101 -0.52 -27.57 3.11
C PRO A 101 -1.93 -27.83 2.57
N LEU A 102 -2.07 -27.81 1.23
CA LEU A 102 -3.34 -28.07 0.56
C LEU A 102 -3.84 -29.48 0.87
N GLU A 103 -5.14 -29.59 1.14
CA GLU A 103 -5.82 -30.88 1.27
C GLU A 103 -5.76 -31.65 -0.07
N PRO A 104 -5.83 -32.99 -0.05
CA PRO A 104 -5.72 -33.81 -1.27
C PRO A 104 -6.69 -33.37 -2.38
N LYS A 105 -7.94 -33.05 -2.02
CA LYS A 105 -8.98 -32.58 -2.94
C LYS A 105 -8.67 -31.21 -3.55
N GLU A 106 -8.02 -30.32 -2.79
CA GLU A 106 -7.63 -29.00 -3.29
C GLU A 106 -6.46 -29.13 -4.29
N ARG A 107 -5.55 -30.07 -4.04
CA ARG A 107 -4.44 -30.38 -4.95
C ARG A 107 -4.94 -30.91 -6.29
N GLU A 108 -5.89 -31.85 -6.28
CA GLU A 108 -6.53 -32.37 -7.49
C GLU A 108 -7.19 -31.26 -8.32
N MET A 109 -7.89 -30.33 -7.65
CA MET A 109 -8.50 -29.18 -8.32
C MET A 109 -7.46 -28.25 -8.94
N CYS A 110 -6.34 -27.98 -8.25
CA CYS A 110 -5.24 -27.20 -8.80
C CYS A 110 -4.59 -27.89 -10.02
N GLU A 111 -4.48 -29.21 -10.01
CA GLU A 111 -3.96 -29.98 -11.14
C GLU A 111 -4.89 -29.93 -12.35
N LEU A 112 -6.21 -30.03 -12.13
CA LEU A 112 -7.22 -29.87 -13.18
C LEU A 112 -7.19 -28.48 -13.81
N VAL A 113 -7.07 -27.42 -13.00
CA VAL A 113 -6.93 -26.05 -13.50
C VAL A 113 -5.67 -25.90 -14.34
N ARG A 114 -4.53 -26.46 -13.90
CA ARG A 114 -3.29 -26.45 -14.68
C ARG A 114 -3.40 -27.19 -16.01
N LEU A 115 -4.12 -28.30 -16.05
CA LEU A 115 -4.38 -29.04 -17.29
C LEU A 115 -5.25 -28.20 -18.23
N PHE A 116 -6.28 -27.55 -17.71
CA PHE A 116 -7.13 -26.66 -18.49
C PHE A 116 -6.33 -25.51 -19.11
N ASP A 117 -5.48 -24.84 -18.32
CA ASP A 117 -4.62 -23.76 -18.83
C ASP A 117 -3.68 -24.24 -19.94
N LYS A 118 -3.07 -25.42 -19.79
CA LYS A 118 -2.23 -26.03 -20.83
C LYS A 118 -3.02 -26.33 -22.11
N CYS A 119 -4.26 -26.83 -21.98
CA CYS A 119 -5.14 -27.06 -23.13
C CYS A 119 -5.51 -25.75 -23.83
N VAL A 120 -5.86 -24.69 -23.09
CA VAL A 120 -6.19 -23.37 -23.64
C VAL A 120 -4.99 -22.78 -24.38
N VAL A 121 -3.79 -22.86 -23.79
CA VAL A 121 -2.56 -22.38 -24.44
C VAL A 121 -2.28 -23.17 -25.72
N SER A 122 -2.40 -24.50 -25.68
CA SER A 122 -2.18 -25.37 -26.84
C SER A 122 -3.17 -25.06 -27.98
N ALA A 123 -4.44 -24.83 -27.67
CA ALA A 123 -5.46 -24.46 -28.65
C ALA A 123 -5.20 -23.08 -29.28
N ARG A 124 -4.72 -22.11 -28.51
CA ARG A 124 -4.29 -20.80 -29.01
C ARG A 124 -3.09 -20.91 -29.95
N CYS A 125 -2.09 -21.71 -29.59
CA CYS A 125 -0.92 -21.97 -30.43
C CYS A 125 -1.29 -22.69 -31.73
N ALA A 126 -2.15 -23.72 -31.67
CA ALA A 126 -2.63 -24.43 -32.86
C ALA A 126 -3.44 -23.53 -33.80
N SER A 127 -4.27 -22.63 -33.24
CA SER A 127 -5.03 -21.64 -34.01
C SER A 127 -4.14 -20.60 -34.69
N ALA A 128 -2.97 -20.28 -34.11
CA ALA A 128 -1.99 -19.38 -34.71
C ALA A 128 -1.23 -20.06 -35.88
N ILE A 129 -0.93 -21.36 -35.76
CA ILE A 129 -0.28 -22.15 -36.83
C ILE A 129 -1.22 -22.35 -38.02
N GLY A 130 -2.51 -22.61 -37.78
CA GLY A 130 -3.51 -22.75 -38.85
C GLY A 130 -3.68 -21.47 -39.71
N ARG A 131 -3.55 -20.28 -39.11
CA ARG A 131 -3.57 -19.01 -39.85
C ARG A 131 -2.33 -18.79 -40.71
N HIS A 132 -1.18 -19.35 -40.32
CA HIS A 132 0.06 -19.22 -41.08
C HIS A 132 0.04 -20.11 -42.34
N HIS A 133 -0.48 -21.35 -42.22
CA HIS A 133 -0.60 -22.27 -43.37
C HIS A 133 -1.65 -21.82 -44.41
N SER A 134 -2.71 -21.11 -44.02
CA SER A 134 -3.68 -20.57 -44.99
C SER A 134 -3.14 -19.42 -45.85
N ASN A 135 -2.10 -18.70 -45.39
CA ASN A 135 -1.48 -17.62 -46.14
C ASN A 135 -0.42 -18.09 -47.15
N GLU A 136 0.26 -19.21 -46.92
CA GLU A 136 1.25 -19.74 -47.88
C GLU A 136 0.59 -20.36 -49.12
N ASN A 137 -0.60 -20.95 -49.00
CA ASN A 137 -1.30 -21.56 -50.14
C ASN A 137 -1.95 -20.55 -51.10
N GLN A 138 -2.05 -19.27 -50.76
CA GLN A 138 -2.56 -18.24 -51.68
C GLN A 138 -1.48 -17.65 -52.60
N ASN A 139 -0.19 -17.92 -52.35
CA ASN A 139 0.91 -17.31 -53.09
C ASN A 139 1.62 -18.25 -54.09
N ALA A 140 1.15 -19.50 -54.23
CA ALA A 140 1.74 -20.51 -55.11
C ALA A 140 1.01 -20.67 -56.47
N GLY A 141 0.12 -19.73 -56.82
CA GLY A 141 -0.76 -19.83 -58.00
C GLY A 141 -0.67 -18.65 -58.98
N ALA A 142 0.46 -17.94 -59.02
CA ALA A 142 0.70 -16.89 -60.01
C ALA A 142 2.03 -17.13 -60.73
N PHE A 143 1.97 -17.93 -61.79
CA PHE A 143 2.91 -17.92 -62.92
C PHE A 143 2.11 -17.87 -64.21
#